data_AF-A0A1J4VAM7-F1
#
_entry.id   AF-A0A1J4VAM7-F1
#
_cell.length_a   1.000
_cell.length_b   1.000
_cell.length_c   1.000
_cell.angle_alpha   90.00
_cell.angle_beta   90.00
_cell.angle_gamma   90.00
#
_symmetry.space_group_name_H-M   'P 1'
#
loop_
_entity.id
_entity.type
_entity.pdbx_description
1 polymer ?
#
loop_
_entity_poly.entity_id
_entity_poly.type
_entity_poly.pdbx_seq_one_letter_code
_entity_poly.pdbx_strand_id
1 'polypeptide(L)'
;MTGIFFAHPHTLLDQVGKVLENVGSEKFFTSSDEEVKKAREGFAAYFFTLTLKKYIGRDWWLAQYDQAVRASPDFDFMSFAENPDDMKMESVELTGVYPHFKSFDEALRVVEKKQKQYGTEPVKFSLLVFVNHEKSEEWINMLREKVISEHPFLSIWTIHLRFKKGGNEVGKAVAQRIRPLPGLRVEADMDDPEIHKRQPLQTYMVPHEDGTVTFKTEFIDKIRSLRKGLKT
;
A
#
# COMPACT_ATOMS: atom_id res chain seq x y z
N MET A 1 -8.92 -1.91 -26.79
CA MET A 1 -7.83 -2.42 -25.93
C MET A 1 -7.93 -1.68 -24.61
N THR A 2 -8.30 -2.34 -23.52
CA THR A 2 -8.29 -1.71 -22.19
C THR A 2 -6.83 -1.55 -21.76
N GLY A 3 -6.32 -0.33 -21.84
CA GLY A 3 -5.00 0.01 -21.32
C GLY A 3 -4.98 -0.20 -19.80
N ILE A 4 -3.83 -0.60 -19.26
CA ILE A 4 -3.62 -0.50 -17.81
C ILE A 4 -3.15 0.93 -17.56
N PHE A 5 -3.86 1.62 -16.67
CA PHE A 5 -3.53 2.97 -16.24
C PHE A 5 -2.88 2.91 -14.86
N PHE A 6 -2.04 3.88 -14.54
CA PHE A 6 -1.39 3.98 -13.24
C PHE A 6 -1.58 5.40 -12.71
N ALA A 7 -2.11 5.52 -11.50
CA ALA A 7 -2.29 6.81 -10.82
C ALA A 7 -1.08 7.11 -9.94
N HIS A 8 -0.68 8.39 -9.90
CA HIS A 8 0.31 8.85 -8.93
C HIS A 8 -0.29 8.77 -7.51
N PRO A 9 0.46 8.39 -6.46
CA PRO A 9 -0.07 8.30 -5.10
C PRO A 9 -0.72 9.58 -4.57
N HIS A 10 -0.17 10.74 -4.92
CA HIS A 10 -0.77 12.02 -4.55
C HIS A 10 -2.21 12.19 -5.08
N THR A 11 -2.59 11.55 -6.19
CA THR A 11 -3.99 11.54 -6.65
C THR A 11 -4.91 10.80 -5.67
N LEU A 12 -4.41 9.77 -4.98
CA LEU A 12 -5.15 9.07 -3.91
C LEU A 12 -5.36 9.98 -2.71
N LEU A 13 -4.36 10.79 -2.35
CA LEU A 13 -4.46 11.73 -1.24
C LEU A 13 -5.60 12.73 -1.48
N ASP A 14 -5.72 13.28 -2.69
CA ASP A 14 -6.80 14.21 -3.04
C ASP A 14 -8.19 13.55 -2.92
N GLN A 15 -8.30 12.28 -3.31
CA GLN A 15 -9.55 11.52 -3.19
C GLN A 15 -9.90 11.24 -1.73
N VAL A 16 -8.93 10.82 -0.92
CA VAL A 16 -9.14 10.57 0.51
C VAL A 16 -9.45 11.86 1.25
N GLY A 17 -8.80 12.96 0.90
CA GLY A 17 -9.04 14.29 1.46
C GLY A 17 -10.50 14.72 1.32
N LYS A 18 -11.09 14.54 0.13
CA LYS A 18 -12.52 14.84 -0.10
C LYS A 18 -13.45 14.02 0.80
N VAL A 19 -13.19 12.72 0.95
CA VAL A 19 -14.02 11.87 1.83
C VAL A 19 -13.86 12.31 3.28
N LEU A 20 -12.62 12.55 3.73
CA LEU A 20 -12.32 13.01 5.09
C LEU A 20 -12.99 14.35 5.41
N GLU A 21 -12.94 15.32 4.49
CA GLU A 21 -13.62 16.61 4.62
C GLU A 21 -15.14 16.45 4.73
N ASN A 22 -15.72 15.55 3.94
CA ASN A 22 -17.17 15.31 3.93
C ASN A 22 -17.68 14.61 5.19
N VAL A 23 -16.95 13.62 5.71
CA VAL A 23 -17.42 12.80 6.85
C VAL A 23 -16.89 13.26 8.21
N GLY A 24 -15.79 14.02 8.23
CA GLY A 24 -15.07 14.40 9.45
C GLY A 24 -14.18 13.29 10.02
N SER A 25 -13.16 13.68 10.78
CA SER A 25 -12.12 12.76 11.29
C SER A 25 -12.65 11.64 12.17
N GLU A 26 -13.57 11.93 13.09
CA GLU A 26 -14.16 10.93 13.99
C GLU A 26 -14.88 9.82 13.21
N LYS A 27 -15.78 10.20 12.28
CA LYS A 27 -16.49 9.26 11.44
C LYS A 27 -15.54 8.55 10.48
N PHE A 28 -14.52 9.24 9.98
CA PHE A 28 -13.53 8.64 9.08
C PHE A 28 -12.81 7.45 9.72
N PHE A 29 -12.47 7.51 11.01
CA PHE A 29 -11.73 6.43 11.69
C PHE A 29 -12.61 5.38 12.38
N THR A 30 -13.91 5.63 12.55
CA THR A 30 -14.82 4.74 13.30
C THR A 30 -15.91 4.12 12.43
N SER A 31 -16.29 4.74 11.30
CA SER A 31 -17.43 4.30 10.50
C SER A 31 -17.18 2.96 9.79
N SER A 32 -18.23 2.15 9.69
CA SER A 32 -18.28 0.94 8.87
C SER A 32 -18.78 1.20 7.44
N ASP A 33 -19.07 2.46 7.07
CA ASP A 33 -19.50 2.84 5.73
C ASP A 33 -18.46 2.40 4.69
N GLU A 34 -18.89 1.73 3.62
CA GLU A 34 -17.99 1.13 2.63
C GLU A 34 -17.14 2.19 1.90
N GLU A 35 -17.71 3.36 1.62
CA GLU A 35 -16.97 4.49 1.03
C GLU A 35 -15.85 4.99 1.97
N VAL A 36 -16.15 5.13 3.26
CA VAL A 36 -15.17 5.55 4.28
C VAL A 36 -14.09 4.48 4.47
N LYS A 37 -14.49 3.20 4.46
CA LYS A 37 -13.57 2.08 4.51
C LYS A 37 -12.60 2.10 3.33
N LYS A 38 -13.10 2.24 2.10
CA LYS A 38 -12.27 2.37 0.88
C LYS A 38 -11.33 3.57 0.94
N ALA A 39 -11.80 4.69 1.49
CA ALA A 39 -10.95 5.86 1.68
C ALA A 39 -9.82 5.60 2.69
N ARG A 40 -10.08 4.88 3.79
CA ARG A 40 -9.02 4.43 4.72
C ARG A 40 -8.03 3.45 4.06
N GLU A 41 -8.51 2.56 3.21
CA GLU A 41 -7.66 1.65 2.43
C GLU A 41 -6.74 2.44 1.47
N GLY A 42 -7.28 3.44 0.78
CA GLY A 42 -6.51 4.38 -0.04
C GLY A 42 -5.48 5.18 0.79
N PHE A 43 -5.81 5.52 2.03
CA PHE A 43 -4.89 6.17 2.96
C PHE A 43 -3.69 5.27 3.29
N ALA A 44 -3.95 4.00 3.62
CA ALA A 44 -2.89 3.01 3.87
C ALA A 44 -2.00 2.83 2.63
N ALA A 45 -2.60 2.72 1.45
CA ALA A 45 -1.87 2.61 0.18
C ALA A 45 -0.98 3.84 -0.08
N TYR A 46 -1.50 5.06 0.14
CA TYR A 46 -0.73 6.29 0.00
C TYR A 46 0.51 6.29 0.89
N PHE A 47 0.38 6.08 2.20
CA PHE A 47 1.55 6.11 3.09
C PHE A 47 2.53 4.96 2.83
N PHE A 48 2.04 3.80 2.40
CA PHE A 48 2.91 2.72 1.99
C PHE A 48 3.75 3.08 0.75
N THR A 49 3.18 3.79 -0.23
CA THR A 49 3.97 4.28 -1.38
C THR A 49 5.05 5.28 -0.98
N LEU A 50 4.78 6.14 0.02
CA LEU A 50 5.77 7.09 0.53
C LEU A 50 6.95 6.39 1.21
N THR A 51 6.67 5.34 1.99
CA THR A 51 7.73 4.54 2.62
C THR A 51 8.52 3.74 1.58
N LEU A 52 7.84 3.15 0.59
CA LEU A 52 8.51 2.49 -0.53
C LEU A 52 9.40 3.45 -1.34
N LYS A 53 8.95 4.70 -1.54
CA LYS A 53 9.76 5.75 -2.15
C LYS A 53 10.99 6.07 -1.31
N LYS A 54 10.85 6.23 0.00
CA LYS A 54 11.99 6.47 0.89
C LYS A 54 13.01 5.33 0.85
N TYR A 55 12.53 4.09 0.71
CA TYR A 55 13.40 2.91 0.66
C TYR A 55 14.11 2.72 -0.68
N ILE A 56 13.39 2.88 -1.79
CA ILE A 56 13.90 2.60 -3.14
C ILE A 56 14.41 3.84 -3.87
N GLY A 57 14.09 5.04 -3.38
CA GLY A 57 14.44 6.31 -4.01
C GLY A 57 13.67 6.58 -5.30
N ARG A 58 12.51 5.95 -5.48
CA ARG A 58 11.68 6.11 -6.69
C ARG A 58 10.20 6.29 -6.40
N ASP A 59 9.49 6.99 -7.27
CA ASP A 59 8.03 7.05 -7.20
C ASP A 59 7.41 5.68 -7.49
N TRP A 60 6.29 5.41 -6.82
CA TRP A 60 5.52 4.18 -6.92
C TRP A 60 4.10 4.52 -7.32
N TRP A 61 3.64 4.00 -8.45
CA TRP A 61 2.35 4.30 -9.03
C TRP A 61 1.36 3.18 -8.74
N LEU A 62 0.09 3.52 -8.52
CA LEU A 62 -0.95 2.52 -8.25
C LEU A 62 -1.67 2.16 -9.56
N ALA A 63 -1.65 0.87 -9.92
CA ALA A 63 -2.39 0.39 -11.08
C ALA A 63 -3.92 0.58 -10.89
N GLN A 64 -4.55 1.21 -11.87
CA GLN A 64 -5.98 1.41 -11.98
C GLN A 64 -6.52 0.35 -12.94
N TYR A 65 -7.06 -0.72 -12.38
CA TYR A 65 -7.78 -1.73 -13.16
C TYR A 65 -9.23 -1.32 -13.32
N ASP A 66 -9.85 -1.78 -14.41
CA ASP A 66 -11.32 -1.76 -14.53
C ASP A 66 -11.89 -2.53 -13.34
N GLN A 67 -12.47 -1.80 -12.38
CA GLN A 67 -12.77 -2.26 -11.02
C GLN A 67 -13.77 -3.41 -10.97
N ALA A 68 -14.41 -3.75 -12.09
CA ALA A 68 -15.42 -4.79 -12.20
C ALA A 68 -14.90 -6.22 -11.98
N VAL A 69 -13.58 -6.48 -12.00
CA VAL A 69 -13.06 -7.87 -12.12
C VAL A 69 -12.04 -8.30 -11.05
N ARG A 70 -11.54 -7.41 -10.17
CA ARG A 70 -10.46 -7.82 -9.25
C ARG A 70 -10.96 -8.20 -7.86
N ALA A 71 -10.76 -9.47 -7.49
CA ALA A 71 -11.03 -10.00 -6.15
C ALA A 71 -9.79 -10.03 -5.24
N SER A 72 -8.56 -9.97 -5.80
CA SER A 72 -7.29 -9.92 -5.07
C SER A 72 -6.07 -9.83 -6.02
N PRO A 73 -4.91 -9.34 -5.56
CA PRO A 73 -4.72 -8.54 -4.35
C PRO A 73 -5.32 -7.13 -4.49
N ASP A 74 -5.56 -6.47 -3.35
CA ASP A 74 -6.16 -5.12 -3.28
C ASP A 74 -5.39 -4.07 -4.09
N PHE A 75 -4.06 -4.08 -4.03
CA PHE A 75 -3.22 -3.09 -4.72
C PHE A 75 -2.07 -3.71 -5.52
N ASP A 76 -1.79 -3.11 -6.68
CA ASP A 76 -0.54 -3.33 -7.41
C ASP A 76 0.21 -2.00 -7.51
N PHE A 77 1.33 -1.90 -6.81
CA PHE A 77 2.25 -0.77 -6.91
C PHE A 77 3.33 -1.07 -7.94
N MET A 78 3.66 -0.08 -8.76
CA MET A 78 4.69 -0.18 -9.78
C MET A 78 5.63 1.01 -9.73
N SER A 79 6.93 0.75 -9.63
CA SER A 79 7.96 1.77 -9.77
C SER A 79 8.62 1.66 -11.14
N PHE A 80 8.60 2.76 -11.88
CA PHE A 80 9.22 2.86 -13.20
C PHE A 80 10.70 3.23 -13.06
N ALA A 81 11.55 2.68 -13.93
CA ALA A 81 12.99 2.94 -13.96
C ALA A 81 13.38 3.43 -15.36
N GLU A 82 14.59 3.94 -15.55
CA GLU A 82 15.05 4.32 -16.90
C GLU A 82 15.05 3.11 -17.85
N ASN A 83 15.54 1.98 -17.36
CA ASN A 83 15.47 0.71 -18.08
C ASN A 83 14.18 -0.04 -17.67
N PRO A 84 13.31 -0.44 -18.63
CA PRO A 84 12.11 -1.22 -18.34
C PRO A 84 12.36 -2.53 -17.57
N ASP A 85 13.55 -3.11 -17.69
CA ASP A 85 13.88 -4.37 -17.01
C ASP A 85 14.18 -4.15 -15.50
N ASP A 86 14.40 -2.90 -15.07
CA ASP A 86 14.64 -2.49 -13.67
C ASP A 86 13.37 -1.98 -12.96
N MET A 87 12.21 -2.12 -13.61
CA MET A 87 10.92 -1.82 -13.00
C MET A 87 10.67 -2.73 -11.81
N LYS A 88 10.05 -2.17 -10.77
CA LYS A 88 9.66 -2.94 -9.58
C LYS A 88 8.16 -3.00 -9.47
N MET A 89 7.66 -4.14 -9.02
CA MET A 89 6.26 -4.36 -8.72
C MET A 89 6.14 -4.87 -7.29
N GLU A 90 5.23 -4.27 -6.52
CA GLU A 90 4.85 -4.74 -5.19
C GLU A 90 3.33 -4.87 -5.19
N SER A 91 2.85 -6.10 -5.21
CA SER A 91 1.43 -6.41 -5.08
C SER A 91 1.12 -6.71 -3.63
N VAL A 92 0.11 -6.06 -3.06
CA VAL A 92 -0.26 -6.26 -1.65
C VAL A 92 -1.76 -6.48 -1.48
N GLU A 93 -2.07 -7.47 -0.66
CA GLU A 93 -3.37 -7.63 -0.04
C GLU A 93 -3.43 -6.77 1.22
N LEU A 94 -4.52 -6.07 1.48
CA LEU A 94 -4.70 -5.21 2.63
C LEU A 94 -5.58 -5.89 3.71
N THR A 95 -5.19 -5.67 4.95
CA THR A 95 -6.08 -5.83 6.10
C THR A 95 -5.81 -4.73 7.13
N GLY A 96 -6.69 -4.60 8.12
CA GLY A 96 -6.65 -3.49 9.06
C GLY A 96 -6.90 -3.90 10.50
N VAL A 97 -6.18 -3.25 11.40
CA VAL A 97 -6.40 -3.26 12.85
C VAL A 97 -6.82 -1.85 13.25
N TYR A 98 -8.01 -1.73 13.83
CA TYR A 98 -8.72 -0.45 13.96
C TYR A 98 -9.03 -0.09 15.42
N PRO A 99 -9.43 1.16 15.73
CA PRO A 99 -9.62 1.62 17.12
C PRO A 99 -10.67 0.85 17.94
N HIS A 100 -11.57 0.12 17.28
CA HIS A 100 -12.59 -0.67 17.98
C HIS A 100 -12.06 -1.99 18.55
N PHE A 101 -10.88 -2.45 18.12
CA PHE A 101 -10.24 -3.67 18.62
C PHE A 101 -9.88 -3.49 20.09
N LYS A 102 -10.29 -4.43 20.95
CA LYS A 102 -10.13 -4.31 22.41
C LYS A 102 -8.89 -5.00 22.94
N SER A 103 -8.29 -5.87 22.14
CA SER A 103 -7.13 -6.67 22.55
C SER A 103 -6.20 -6.97 21.37
N PHE A 104 -4.95 -7.30 21.68
CA PHE A 104 -4.00 -7.79 20.70
C PHE A 104 -4.48 -9.11 20.05
N ASP A 105 -5.15 -9.98 20.80
CA ASP A 105 -5.65 -11.26 20.28
C ASP A 105 -6.65 -11.07 19.13
N GLU A 106 -7.48 -10.02 19.19
CA GLU A 106 -8.38 -9.66 18.08
C GLU A 106 -7.58 -9.24 16.84
N ALA A 107 -6.51 -8.45 17.02
CA ALA A 107 -5.63 -8.02 15.94
C ALA A 107 -4.90 -9.21 15.30
N LEU A 108 -4.38 -10.12 16.12
CA LEU A 108 -3.71 -11.34 15.66
C LEU A 108 -4.67 -12.23 14.85
N ARG A 109 -5.91 -12.42 15.33
CA ARG A 109 -6.92 -13.21 14.61
C ARG A 109 -7.24 -12.66 13.22
N VAL A 110 -7.16 -11.35 13.00
CA VAL A 110 -7.36 -10.76 11.66
C VAL A 110 -6.27 -11.19 10.70
N VAL A 111 -5.00 -11.13 11.13
CA VAL A 111 -3.86 -11.55 10.32
C VAL A 111 -3.95 -13.05 10.03
N GLU A 112 -4.20 -13.87 11.05
CA GLU A 112 -4.36 -15.31 10.90
C GLU A 112 -5.54 -15.68 9.99
N LYS A 113 -6.66 -14.97 10.10
CA LYS A 113 -7.83 -15.18 9.23
C LYS A 113 -7.48 -14.89 7.77
N LYS A 114 -6.72 -13.83 7.50
CA LYS A 114 -6.24 -13.52 6.13
C LYS A 114 -5.29 -14.59 5.62
N GLN A 115 -4.34 -15.07 6.43
CA GLN A 115 -3.47 -16.19 6.03
C GLN A 115 -4.28 -17.45 5.70
N LYS A 116 -5.24 -17.82 6.57
CA LYS A 116 -6.12 -18.97 6.35
C LYS A 116 -6.99 -18.83 5.10
N GLN A 117 -7.45 -17.62 4.78
CA GLN A 117 -8.28 -17.35 3.59
C GLN A 117 -7.55 -17.73 2.28
N TYR A 118 -6.23 -17.51 2.22
CA TYR A 118 -5.42 -17.82 1.04
C TYR A 118 -4.85 -19.24 1.04
N GLY A 119 -5.13 -20.03 2.08
CA GLY A 119 -4.78 -21.45 2.15
C GLY A 119 -3.29 -21.72 2.37
N THR A 120 -2.84 -22.89 1.93
CA THR A 120 -1.48 -23.40 2.12
C THR A 120 -0.61 -23.28 0.86
N GLU A 121 -1.16 -22.76 -0.23
CA GLU A 121 -0.41 -22.57 -1.47
C GLU A 121 0.20 -21.17 -1.49
N PRO A 122 1.51 -21.01 -1.78
CA PRO A 122 2.13 -19.70 -1.84
C PRO A 122 1.45 -18.78 -2.85
N VAL A 123 1.22 -17.54 -2.45
CA VAL A 123 0.73 -16.46 -3.32
C VAL A 123 1.86 -15.50 -3.69
N LYS A 124 1.70 -14.80 -4.81
CA LYS A 124 2.74 -13.91 -5.37
C LYS A 124 2.61 -12.45 -4.95
N PHE A 125 2.04 -12.22 -3.77
CA PHE A 125 1.83 -10.90 -3.20
C PHE A 125 2.06 -10.92 -1.70
N SER A 126 2.32 -9.74 -1.15
CA SER A 126 2.54 -9.52 0.28
C SER A 126 1.21 -9.23 0.99
N LEU A 127 1.16 -9.40 2.31
CA LEU A 127 0.09 -8.87 3.15
C LEU A 127 0.54 -7.54 3.75
N LEU A 128 -0.27 -6.49 3.62
CA LEU A 128 -0.12 -5.21 4.29
C LEU A 128 -1.17 -5.11 5.41
N VAL A 129 -0.72 -4.90 6.64
CA VAL A 129 -1.57 -4.71 7.81
C VAL A 129 -1.53 -3.23 8.18
N PHE A 130 -2.62 -2.50 7.93
CA PHE A 130 -2.75 -1.13 8.41
C PHE A 130 -3.12 -1.12 9.88
N VAL A 131 -2.22 -0.65 10.74
CA VAL A 131 -2.40 -0.64 12.20
C VAL A 131 -2.79 0.77 12.65
N ASN A 132 -4.09 1.04 12.63
CA ASN A 132 -4.68 2.27 13.12
C ASN A 132 -5.24 2.05 14.54
N HIS A 133 -4.33 1.99 15.52
CA HIS A 133 -4.68 1.77 16.92
C HIS A 133 -3.75 2.60 17.82
N GLU A 134 -4.25 3.05 18.97
CA GLU A 134 -3.45 3.83 19.94
C GLU A 134 -2.21 3.06 20.43
N LYS A 135 -2.31 1.72 20.48
CA LYS A 135 -1.21 0.78 20.82
C LYS A 135 -0.44 0.26 19.60
N SER A 136 -0.48 0.96 18.47
CA SER A 136 0.08 0.48 17.19
C SER A 136 1.52 -0.04 17.31
N GLU A 137 2.43 0.70 17.95
CA GLU A 137 3.83 0.28 18.13
C GLU A 137 3.97 -1.01 18.95
N GLU A 138 3.27 -1.09 20.08
CA GLU A 138 3.24 -2.28 20.94
C GLU A 138 2.74 -3.48 20.14
N TRP A 139 1.61 -3.33 19.46
CA TRP A 139 0.98 -4.42 18.72
C TRP A 139 1.77 -4.84 17.49
N ILE A 140 2.47 -3.93 16.81
CA ILE A 140 3.37 -4.29 15.71
C ILE A 140 4.54 -5.14 16.20
N ASN A 141 5.11 -4.81 17.36
CA ASN A 141 6.16 -5.64 17.96
C ASN A 141 5.63 -7.02 18.34
N MET A 142 4.45 -7.08 18.97
CA MET A 142 3.79 -8.34 19.29
C MET A 142 3.43 -9.15 18.02
N LEU A 143 2.96 -8.51 16.94
CA LEU A 143 2.71 -9.17 15.66
C LEU A 143 4.01 -9.78 15.11
N ARG A 144 5.12 -9.04 15.16
CA ARG A 144 6.44 -9.55 14.75
C ARG A 144 6.89 -10.76 15.55
N GLU A 145 6.53 -10.85 16.82
CA GLU A 145 6.87 -11.99 17.68
C GLU A 145 5.93 -13.18 17.46
N LYS A 146 4.62 -12.93 17.37
CA LYS A 146 3.57 -13.96 17.38
C LYS A 146 3.24 -14.52 16.00
N VAL A 147 3.39 -13.73 14.94
CA VAL A 147 3.22 -14.23 13.56
C VAL A 147 4.44 -15.07 13.21
N ILE A 148 4.25 -16.39 13.17
CA ILE A 148 5.37 -17.34 13.03
C ILE A 148 5.96 -17.29 11.62
N SER A 149 5.10 -17.16 10.59
CA SER A 149 5.47 -17.19 9.18
C SER A 149 4.66 -16.19 8.37
N GLU A 150 5.22 -15.70 7.27
CA GLU A 150 4.55 -14.94 6.21
C GLU A 150 3.60 -15.77 5.36
N HIS A 151 3.77 -17.09 5.32
CA HIS A 151 3.04 -17.99 4.45
C HIS A 151 1.51 -17.84 4.64
N PRO A 152 0.70 -17.81 3.56
CA PRO A 152 1.07 -18.05 2.15
C PRO A 152 1.63 -16.84 1.40
N PHE A 153 1.71 -15.67 2.02
CA PHE A 153 2.19 -14.45 1.37
C PHE A 153 3.71 -14.45 1.18
N LEU A 154 4.21 -13.63 0.25
CA LEU A 154 5.65 -13.41 0.06
C LEU A 154 6.30 -12.74 1.28
N SER A 155 5.55 -11.84 1.91
CA SER A 155 5.96 -11.13 3.11
C SER A 155 4.75 -10.54 3.83
N ILE A 156 4.91 -10.20 5.11
CA ILE A 156 3.93 -9.46 5.89
C ILE A 156 4.54 -8.13 6.31
N TRP A 157 3.89 -7.06 5.89
CA TRP A 157 4.20 -5.68 6.22
C TRP A 157 3.16 -5.11 7.17
N THR A 158 3.57 -4.22 8.05
CA THR A 158 2.68 -3.33 8.78
C THR A 158 2.92 -1.91 8.31
N ILE A 159 1.88 -1.08 8.32
CA ILE A 159 1.98 0.38 8.14
C ILE A 159 1.18 1.03 9.26
N HIS A 160 1.78 2.01 9.93
CA HIS A 160 1.07 2.87 10.89
C HIS A 160 1.57 4.31 10.79
N LEU A 161 0.78 5.21 11.37
CA LEU A 161 1.02 6.64 11.32
C LEU A 161 1.40 7.15 12.72
N ARG A 162 2.41 8.00 12.77
CA ARG A 162 2.79 8.77 13.96
C ARG A 162 2.36 10.21 13.76
N PHE A 163 1.57 10.72 14.68
CA PHE A 163 1.07 12.09 14.64
C PHE A 163 2.07 13.05 15.28
N LYS A 164 2.11 14.30 14.81
CA LYS A 164 2.87 15.39 15.42
C LYS A 164 2.35 15.69 16.83
N LYS A 165 3.16 16.39 17.64
CA LYS A 165 2.75 16.84 18.98
C LYS A 165 1.44 17.64 18.88
N GLY A 166 0.40 17.21 19.59
CA GLY A 166 -0.95 17.76 19.50
C GLY A 166 -1.94 16.91 18.72
N GLY A 167 -1.50 15.85 18.03
CA GLY A 167 -2.36 14.78 17.50
C GLY A 167 -3.13 15.11 16.22
N ASN A 168 -3.13 16.35 15.75
CA ASN A 168 -3.98 16.80 14.65
C ASN A 168 -3.40 16.55 13.25
N GLU A 169 -2.11 16.24 13.15
CA GLU A 169 -1.41 16.12 11.86
C GLU A 169 -0.52 14.87 11.85
N VAL A 170 -0.51 14.14 10.74
CA VAL A 170 0.42 13.02 10.54
C VAL A 170 1.84 13.59 10.38
N GLY A 171 2.74 13.24 11.29
CA GLY A 171 4.14 13.64 11.20
C GLY A 171 4.99 12.63 10.42
N LYS A 172 4.64 11.34 10.50
CA LYS A 172 5.45 10.27 9.93
C LYS A 172 4.62 9.02 9.62
N ALA A 173 4.98 8.34 8.55
CA ALA A 173 4.52 6.99 8.25
C ALA A 173 5.64 5.98 8.50
N VAL A 174 5.30 4.85 9.10
CA VAL A 174 6.27 3.80 9.45
C VAL A 174 5.80 2.49 8.86
N ALA A 175 6.54 1.99 7.87
CA ALA A 175 6.34 0.66 7.32
C ALA A 175 7.34 -0.32 7.91
N GLN A 176 6.88 -1.50 8.32
CA GLN A 176 7.74 -2.54 8.86
C GLN A 176 7.41 -3.90 8.25
N ARG A 177 8.37 -4.49 7.55
CA ARG A 177 8.31 -5.91 7.17
C ARG A 177 8.58 -6.75 8.41
N ILE A 178 7.55 -7.40 8.92
CA ILE A 178 7.63 -8.24 10.13
C ILE A 178 8.01 -9.69 9.81
N ARG A 179 7.70 -10.15 8.58
CA ARG A 179 8.12 -11.45 8.03
C ARG A 179 8.33 -11.38 6.51
N PRO A 180 9.27 -12.17 5.94
CA PRO A 180 10.26 -13.01 6.62
C PRO A 180 11.28 -12.18 7.40
N LEU A 181 12.03 -12.84 8.30
CA LEU A 181 13.15 -12.25 9.02
C LEU A 181 14.48 -12.42 8.23
N PRO A 182 15.43 -11.46 8.31
CA PRO A 182 15.38 -10.22 9.06
C PRO A 182 14.37 -9.22 8.47
N GLY A 183 13.64 -8.58 9.38
CA GLY A 183 12.66 -7.56 9.02
C GLY A 183 13.33 -6.29 8.49
N LEU A 184 12.52 -5.42 7.90
CA LEU A 184 12.92 -4.12 7.38
C LEU A 184 12.00 -3.06 7.98
N ARG A 185 12.54 -1.92 8.42
CA ARG A 185 11.74 -0.79 8.92
C ARG A 185 12.10 0.45 8.12
N VAL A 186 11.09 1.14 7.62
CA VAL A 186 11.23 2.34 6.81
C VAL A 186 10.34 3.42 7.38
N GLU A 187 10.90 4.60 7.60
CA GLU A 187 10.20 5.75 8.14
C GLU A 187 10.20 6.88 7.10
N ALA A 188 9.01 7.35 6.76
CA ALA A 188 8.79 8.49 5.87
C ALA A 188 8.29 9.67 6.70
N ASP A 189 9.13 10.71 6.86
CA ASP A 189 8.76 11.95 7.53
C ASP A 189 7.91 12.81 6.59
N MET A 190 6.74 13.26 7.03
CA MET A 190 5.82 14.03 6.18
C MET A 190 6.35 15.42 5.84
N ASP A 191 7.28 15.93 6.64
CA ASP A 191 7.98 17.20 6.41
C ASP A 191 9.20 17.06 5.49
N ASP A 192 9.57 15.84 5.05
CA ASP A 192 10.69 15.62 4.13
C ASP A 192 10.31 16.04 2.70
N PRO A 193 10.91 17.11 2.15
CA PRO A 193 10.55 17.61 0.83
C PRO A 193 10.87 16.60 -0.30
N GLU A 194 11.86 15.72 -0.10
CA GLU A 194 12.21 14.73 -1.14
C GLU A 194 11.13 13.64 -1.28
N ILE A 195 10.31 13.41 -0.24
CA ILE A 195 9.18 12.48 -0.32
C ILE A 195 8.08 13.00 -1.24
N HIS A 196 7.88 14.32 -1.28
CA HIS A 196 6.86 14.98 -2.12
C HIS A 196 7.37 15.38 -3.51
N LYS A 197 8.69 15.38 -3.71
CA LYS A 197 9.32 15.72 -4.98
C LYS A 197 9.02 14.65 -6.03
N ARG A 198 8.21 15.00 -7.03
CA ARG A 198 7.87 14.10 -8.15
C ARG A 198 9.09 13.86 -9.03
N GLN A 199 9.31 12.61 -9.41
CA GLN A 199 10.31 12.24 -10.39
C GLN A 199 9.76 12.43 -11.80
N PRO A 200 10.64 12.75 -12.78
CA PRO A 200 10.25 12.77 -14.18
C PRO A 200 9.67 11.44 -14.62
N LEU A 201 8.65 11.48 -15.47
CA LEU A 201 8.11 10.28 -16.11
C LEU A 201 9.15 9.69 -17.07
N GLN A 202 9.20 8.36 -17.08
CA GLN A 202 10.08 7.64 -17.97
C GLN A 202 9.64 7.81 -19.43
N THR A 203 10.61 7.82 -20.35
CA THR A 203 10.38 8.14 -21.78
C THR A 203 9.45 7.17 -22.49
N TYR A 204 9.25 5.97 -21.93
CA TYR A 204 8.32 4.94 -22.42
C TYR A 204 6.89 5.07 -21.85
N MET A 205 6.63 6.08 -21.01
CA MET A 205 5.32 6.36 -20.42
C MET A 205 4.62 7.51 -21.14
N VAL A 206 3.29 7.51 -21.11
CA VAL A 206 2.41 8.55 -21.65
C VAL A 206 1.51 9.07 -20.53
N PRO A 207 1.54 10.37 -20.20
CA PRO A 207 0.61 10.97 -19.26
C PRO A 207 -0.76 11.23 -19.90
N HIS A 208 -1.79 11.18 -19.07
CA HIS A 208 -3.17 11.53 -19.41
C HIS A 208 -3.63 12.78 -18.62
N GLU A 209 -4.66 13.46 -19.11
CA GLU A 209 -5.21 14.67 -18.49
C GLU A 209 -5.79 14.42 -17.09
N ASP A 210 -6.24 13.20 -16.83
CA ASP A 210 -6.77 12.77 -15.52
C ASP A 210 -5.68 12.48 -14.47
N GLY A 211 -4.41 12.72 -14.81
CA GLY A 211 -3.26 12.50 -13.94
C GLY A 211 -2.80 11.04 -13.88
N THR A 212 -3.38 10.15 -14.68
CA THR A 212 -2.88 8.78 -14.84
C THR A 212 -1.81 8.70 -15.91
N VAL A 213 -1.09 7.58 -15.93
CA VAL A 213 -0.09 7.26 -16.95
C VAL A 213 -0.30 5.87 -17.52
N THR A 214 0.08 5.67 -18.77
CA THR A 214 0.13 4.34 -19.42
C THR A 214 1.44 4.14 -20.17
N PHE A 215 1.67 2.94 -20.67
CA PHE A 215 2.83 2.65 -21.52
C PHE A 215 2.57 3.09 -22.96
N LYS A 216 3.60 3.62 -23.62
CA LYS A 216 3.60 3.75 -25.09
C LYS A 216 3.34 2.39 -25.74
N THR A 217 2.57 2.38 -26.83
CA THR A 217 2.13 1.15 -27.50
C THR A 217 3.27 0.20 -27.85
N GLU A 218 4.41 0.74 -28.33
CA GLU A 218 5.59 -0.06 -28.68
C GLU A 218 6.24 -0.80 -27.49
N PHE A 219 5.96 -0.38 -26.25
CA PHE A 219 6.51 -1.02 -25.04
C PHE A 219 5.52 -1.97 -24.35
N ILE A 220 4.23 -1.95 -24.72
CA ILE A 220 3.18 -2.74 -24.05
C ILE A 220 3.50 -4.24 -24.04
N ASP A 221 3.97 -4.80 -25.15
CA ASP A 221 4.24 -6.23 -25.24
C ASP A 221 5.48 -6.66 -24.43
N LYS A 222 6.52 -5.80 -24.37
CA LYS A 222 7.67 -5.99 -23.48
C LYS A 222 7.24 -5.99 -22.01
N ILE A 223 6.34 -5.09 -21.63
CA ILE A 223 5.86 -5.04 -20.24
C ILE A 223 4.95 -6.23 -19.91
N ARG A 224 4.10 -6.65 -20.84
CA ARG A 224 3.26 -7.83 -20.67
C ARG A 224 4.08 -9.10 -20.49
N SER A 225 5.20 -9.25 -21.19
CA SER A 225 6.09 -10.41 -21.03
C SER A 225 6.77 -10.42 -19.66
N LEU A 226 7.27 -9.28 -19.18
CA LEU A 226 7.81 -9.12 -17.81
C LEU A 226 6.78 -9.56 -16.75
N ARG A 227 5.52 -9.13 -16.91
CA ARG A 227 4.43 -9.51 -15.99
C ARG A 227 4.07 -11.01 -16.07
N LYS A 228 4.21 -11.65 -17.23
CA LYS A 228 3.99 -13.10 -17.40
C LYS A 228 5.12 -13.94 -16.80
N GLY A 229 6.37 -13.49 -16.88
CA GLY A 229 7.52 -14.15 -16.25
C GLY A 229 7.44 -14.18 -14.72
N LEU A 230 6.76 -13.19 -14.13
CA LEU A 230 6.42 -13.17 -12.70
C LEU A 230 5.24 -14.10 -12.34
N LYS A 231 4.45 -14.58 -13.32
CA LYS A 231 3.31 -15.49 -13.12
C LYS A 231 3.66 -16.98 -13.13
N THR A 232 4.82 -17.38 -13.64
CA THR A 232 5.44 -18.70 -13.41
C THR A 232 6.25 -18.70 -12.13
#